data_AF-A0A1M4ICV2-F1
#
_entry.id   AF-A0A1M4ICV2-F1
#
_cell.length_a   1.000
_cell.length_b   1.000
_cell.length_c   1.000
_cell.angle_alpha   90.00
_cell.angle_beta   90.00
_cell.angle_gamma   90.00
#
_symmetry.space_group_name_H-M   'P 1'
#
loop_
_entity.id
_entity.type
_entity.pdbx_description
1 polymer ?
#
loop_
_entity_poly.entity_id
_entity_poly.type
_entity_poly.pdbx_seq_one_letter_code
_entity_poly.pdbx_strand_id
1 'polypeptide(L)'
;MWEGRFKSCIVDLERYLLRVHRYIELNPVRAAMTTAAEDDKWSRARFSLGITADLTLSPHPAYLALGADPAGRAAYYRQWLNQGVTGE
;
A
#
# COMPACT_ATOMS: atom_id res chain seq x y z
N MET A 1 -1.53 -24.10 -7.41
CA MET A 1 -2.89 -24.52 -7.80
C MET A 1 -3.79 -23.30 -7.68
N TRP A 2 -4.68 -23.05 -8.65
CA TRP A 2 -5.55 -21.85 -8.66
C TRP A 2 -6.94 -22.19 -8.12
N GLU A 3 -7.50 -21.33 -7.28
CA GLU A 3 -8.81 -21.52 -6.64
C GLU A 3 -9.96 -20.95 -7.51
N GLY A 4 -10.05 -21.39 -8.76
CA GLY A 4 -11.12 -20.97 -9.70
C GLY A 4 -10.88 -19.63 -10.41
N ARG A 5 -11.95 -18.85 -10.64
CA ARG A 5 -11.90 -17.59 -11.40
C ARG A 5 -11.47 -16.42 -10.51
N PHE A 6 -10.63 -15.53 -11.03
CA PHE A 6 -10.25 -14.29 -10.34
C PHE A 6 -11.33 -13.21 -10.45
N LYS A 7 -11.33 -12.27 -9.51
CA LYS A 7 -12.13 -11.05 -9.59
C LYS A 7 -11.31 -9.96 -10.28
N SER A 8 -11.93 -9.26 -11.22
CA SER A 8 -11.34 -8.10 -11.92
C SER A 8 -12.30 -6.94 -11.82
N CYS A 9 -11.80 -5.76 -11.46
CA CYS A 9 -12.57 -4.53 -11.41
C CYS A 9 -11.67 -3.37 -11.85
N ILE A 10 -12.26 -2.40 -12.55
CA ILE A 10 -11.56 -1.18 -12.94
C ILE A 10 -11.56 -0.23 -11.73
N VAL A 11 -10.38 0.28 -11.40
CA VAL A 11 -10.19 1.31 -10.37
C VAL A 11 -9.98 2.63 -11.09
N ASP A 12 -11.06 3.40 -11.26
CA ASP A 12 -11.05 4.61 -12.10
C ASP A 12 -10.66 5.90 -11.33
N LEU A 13 -10.76 5.87 -9.99
CA LEU A 13 -10.49 7.06 -9.17
C LEU A 13 -9.14 6.95 -8.47
N GLU A 14 -8.27 7.95 -8.64
CA GLU A 14 -6.93 8.02 -8.02
C GLU A 14 -6.97 7.85 -6.49
N ARG A 15 -7.98 8.45 -5.83
CA ARG A 15 -8.19 8.29 -4.39
C ARG A 15 -8.63 6.88 -4.01
N TYR A 16 -9.37 6.21 -4.88
CA TYR A 16 -9.78 4.83 -4.67
C TYR A 16 -8.59 3.88 -4.87
N LEU A 17 -7.71 4.17 -5.83
CA LEU A 17 -6.47 3.41 -6.04
C LEU A 17 -5.62 3.34 -4.79
N LEU A 18 -5.36 4.48 -4.13
CA LEU A 18 -4.57 4.46 -2.89
C LEU A 18 -5.22 3.62 -1.79
N ARG A 19 -6.57 3.61 -1.70
CA ARG A 19 -7.29 2.76 -0.74
C ARG A 19 -7.10 1.28 -1.06
N VAL A 20 -7.09 0.91 -2.34
CA VAL A 20 -6.80 -0.45 -2.78
C VAL A 20 -5.35 -0.84 -2.45
N HIS A 21 -4.37 0.03 -2.72
CA HIS A 21 -2.97 -0.19 -2.31
C HIS A 21 -2.89 -0.46 -0.81
N ARG A 22 -3.46 0.43 0.00
CA ARG A 22 -3.50 0.30 1.45
C ARG A 22 -4.20 -0.98 1.91
N TYR A 23 -5.29 -1.37 1.26
CA TYR A 23 -5.98 -2.62 1.56
C TYR A 23 -5.07 -3.82 1.36
N ILE A 24 -4.39 -3.90 0.21
CA ILE A 24 -3.47 -5.00 -0.13
C ILE A 24 -2.30 -5.04 0.87
N GLU A 25 -1.68 -3.90 1.15
CA GLU A 25 -0.52 -3.83 2.05
C GLU A 25 -0.86 -4.20 3.50
N LEU A 26 -2.11 -3.99 3.93
CA LEU A 26 -2.58 -4.39 5.27
C LEU A 26 -3.12 -5.82 5.34
N ASN A 27 -3.27 -6.54 4.23
CA ASN A 27 -3.81 -7.91 4.25
C ASN A 27 -2.98 -8.89 5.09
N PRO A 28 -1.63 -8.91 5.02
CA PRO A 28 -0.82 -9.77 5.89
C PRO A 28 -1.04 -9.50 7.38
N VAL A 29 -1.25 -8.23 7.75
CA VAL A 29 -1.55 -7.82 9.12
C VAL A 29 -2.95 -8.29 9.53
N ARG A 30 -3.96 -8.08 8.68
CA ARG A 30 -5.34 -8.55 8.93
C ARG A 30 -5.43 -10.07 9.03
N ALA A 31 -4.61 -10.79 8.28
CA ALA A 31 -4.50 -12.24 8.31
C ALA A 31 -3.63 -12.75 9.47
N ALA A 32 -3.13 -11.87 10.35
CA ALA A 32 -2.23 -12.20 11.45
C ALA A 32 -0.94 -12.93 11.02
N MET A 33 -0.49 -12.70 9.79
CA MET A 33 0.77 -13.25 9.26
C MET A 33 1.98 -12.39 9.64
N THR A 34 1.77 -11.08 9.82
CA THR A 34 2.79 -10.12 10.25
C THR A 34 2.22 -9.12 11.25
N THR A 35 3.08 -8.49 12.04
CA THR A 35 2.68 -7.46 13.02
C THR A 35 2.50 -6.10 12.34
N ALA A 36 3.34 -5.78 11.36
CA ALA A 36 3.27 -4.55 10.58
C ALA A 36 3.28 -4.82 9.07
N ALA A 37 2.91 -3.83 8.27
CA ALA A 37 2.83 -3.96 6.81
C ALA A 37 4.22 -4.07 6.16
N GLU A 38 5.22 -3.38 6.71
CA GLU A 38 6.63 -3.41 6.26
C GLU A 38 7.35 -4.75 6.53
N ASP A 39 6.78 -5.59 7.39
CA ASP A 39 7.31 -6.92 7.70
C ASP A 39 7.01 -7.92 6.57
N ASP A 40 5.98 -7.66 5.74
CA ASP A 40 5.74 -8.46 4.55
C ASP A 40 6.69 -8.05 3.42
N LYS A 41 7.74 -8.86 3.23
CA LYS A 41 8.74 -8.67 2.18
C LYS A 41 8.20 -8.77 0.75
N TRP A 42 7.00 -9.33 0.55
CA TRP A 42 6.37 -9.47 -0.76
C TRP A 42 5.46 -8.30 -1.11
N SER A 43 5.28 -7.36 -0.17
CA SER A 43 4.46 -6.18 -0.33
C SER A 43 5.30 -4.96 -0.74
N ARG A 44 4.67 -4.02 -1.47
CA ARG A 44 5.24 -2.70 -1.78
C ARG A 44 5.28 -1.76 -0.57
N ALA A 45 4.74 -2.16 0.58
CA ALA A 45 4.68 -1.32 1.78
C ALA A 45 6.04 -0.70 2.14
N ARG A 46 7.14 -1.46 2.08
CA ARG A 46 8.49 -0.96 2.38
C ARG A 46 8.94 0.17 1.45
N PHE A 47 8.55 0.10 0.17
CA PHE A 47 8.81 1.17 -0.80
C PHE A 47 7.97 2.41 -0.51
N SER A 48 6.66 2.22 -0.29
CA SER A 48 5.72 3.32 0.04
C SER A 48 6.06 4.00 1.36
N LEU A 49 6.73 3.30 2.29
CA LEU A 49 7.21 3.80 3.57
C LEU A 49 8.65 4.34 3.52
N GLY A 50 9.28 4.37 2.34
CA GLY A 50 10.65 4.87 2.16
C GLY A 50 11.73 4.04 2.85
N ILE A 51 11.43 2.80 3.26
CA ILE A 51 12.35 1.88 3.94
C ILE A 51 13.33 1.26 2.94
N THR A 52 12.88 1.06 1.70
CA THR A 52 13.69 0.45 0.64
C THR A 52 13.48 1.20 -0.65
N ALA A 53 14.58 1.53 -1.33
CA ALA A 53 14.53 1.97 -2.72
C ALA A 53 14.44 0.72 -3.61
N ASP A 54 13.51 0.74 -4.56
CA ASP A 54 13.37 -0.31 -5.57
C ASP A 54 13.21 0.36 -6.93
N LEU A 55 14.24 0.22 -7.77
CA LEU A 55 14.28 0.82 -9.10
C LEU A 55 13.35 0.12 -10.10
N THR A 56 12.83 -1.06 -9.76
CA THR A 56 11.84 -1.76 -10.58
C THR A 56 10.43 -1.24 -10.33
N LEU A 57 10.21 -0.49 -9.25
CA LEU A 57 8.92 0.09 -8.91
C LEU A 57 8.78 1.49 -9.51
N SER A 58 7.76 1.66 -10.34
CA SER A 58 7.31 2.98 -10.77
C SER A 58 6.22 3.48 -9.82
N PRO A 59 6.42 4.63 -9.13
CA PRO A 59 5.38 5.20 -8.27
C PRO A 59 4.24 5.78 -9.12
N HIS A 60 3.00 5.52 -8.69
CA HIS A 60 1.82 6.07 -9.36
C HIS A 60 1.70 7.59 -9.07
N PRO A 61 1.18 8.42 -10.01
CA PRO A 61 0.96 9.85 -9.78
C PRO A 61 0.20 10.17 -8.48
N ALA A 62 -0.85 9.40 -8.17
CA ALA A 62 -1.59 9.52 -6.90
C ALA A 62 -0.70 9.38 -5.65
N TYR A 63 0.29 8.48 -5.66
CA TYR A 63 1.25 8.36 -4.56
C TYR A 63 2.24 9.53 -4.55
N LEU A 64 2.71 9.95 -5.72
CA LEU A 64 3.59 11.12 -5.85
C LEU A 64 2.93 12.40 -5.34
N ALA A 65 1.62 12.53 -5.53
CA ALA A 65 0.82 13.67 -5.06
C ALA A 65 0.69 13.75 -3.53
N LEU A 66 1.10 12.73 -2.77
CA LEU A 66 1.03 12.73 -1.30
C LEU A 66 2.06 13.66 -0.63
N GLY A 67 3.05 14.14 -1.38
CA GLY A 67 4.13 14.96 -0.83
C GLY A 67 5.15 15.38 -1.87
N ALA A 68 5.73 16.56 -1.67
CA ALA A 68 6.68 17.15 -2.61
C ALA A 68 7.98 16.35 -2.73
N ASP A 69 8.45 15.77 -1.63
CA ASP A 69 9.71 15.02 -1.57
C ASP A 69 9.50 13.57 -1.05
N PRO A 70 10.47 12.66 -1.27
CA PRO A 70 10.34 11.27 -0.84
C PRO A 70 10.07 11.07 0.64
N ALA A 71 10.69 11.88 1.51
CA ALA A 71 10.53 11.75 2.96
C ALA A 71 9.13 12.22 3.39
N GLY A 72 8.66 13.36 2.87
CA GLY A 72 7.31 13.86 3.11
C GLY A 72 6.23 12.89 2.66
N ARG A 73 6.40 12.28 1.47
CA ARG A 73 5.48 11.23 0.98
C ARG A 73 5.43 10.02 1.89
N ALA A 74 6.59 9.48 2.25
CA ALA A 74 6.68 8.32 3.11
C ALA A 74 6.09 8.59 4.50
N ALA A 75 6.31 9.78 5.06
CA ALA A 75 5.75 10.17 6.34
C ALA A 75 4.23 10.28 6.30
N TYR A 76 3.67 10.94 5.28
CA TYR A 76 2.22 11.00 5.08
C TYR A 76 1.63 9.60 4.90
N TYR A 77 2.25 8.78 4.05
CA TYR A 77 1.78 7.43 3.77
C TYR A 77 1.80 6.56 5.03
N ARG A 78 2.87 6.62 5.84
CA ARG A 78 2.96 5.92 7.13
C ARG A 78 1.85 6.34 8.08
N GLN A 79 1.61 7.65 8.22
CA GLN A 79 0.54 8.15 9.07
C GLN A 79 -0.80 7.61 8.61
N TRP A 80 -1.07 7.66 7.30
CA TRP A 80 -2.32 7.19 6.73
C TRP A 80 -2.49 5.67 6.85
N LEU A 81 -1.44 4.89 6.61
CA LEU A 81 -1.43 3.43 6.75
C LEU A 81 -1.81 3.00 8.18
N ASN A 82 -1.26 3.69 9.17
CA ASN A 82 -1.42 3.41 10.60
C ASN A 82 -2.69 4.01 11.25
N GLN A 83 -3.42 4.91 10.56
CA GLN A 83 -4.75 5.30 11.02
C GLN A 83 -5.59 4.04 11.13
N GLY A 84 -6.24 3.77 12.27
CA GLY A 84 -6.94 2.50 12.49
C GLY A 84 -7.79 2.09 11.29
N VAL A 85 -7.79 0.79 10.97
CA VAL A 85 -8.81 0.21 10.09
C VAL A 85 -10.11 0.32 10.88
N THR A 86 -10.77 1.46 10.81
CA THR A 86 -12.14 1.59 11.26
C THR A 86 -12.91 0.60 10.38
N GLY A 87 -13.30 -0.51 10.99
CA GLY A 87 -14.12 -1.51 10.33
C GLY A 87 -15.38 -0.85 9.83
N GLU A 88 -15.62 -0.97 8.53
CA GLU A 88 -16.99 -1.16 8.04
C GLU A 88 -17.41 -2.60 8.37
#